data_AF-A0A353NQK4-F1
#
_entry.id   AF-A0A353NQK4-F1
#
_cell.length_a   1.000
_cell.length_b   1.000
_cell.length_c   1.000
_cell.angle_alpha   90.00
_cell.angle_beta   90.00
_cell.angle_gamma   90.00
#
_symmetry.space_group_name_H-M   'P 1'
#
loop_
_entity.id
_entity.type
_entity.pdbx_description
1 polymer ?
#
loop_
_entity_poly.entity_id
_entity_poly.type
_entity_poly.pdbx_seq_one_letter_code
_entity_poly.pdbx_strand_id
1 'polypeptide(L)'
;MNRLPQVFSNGKAFIPFITAGDPSLEITEQLVINMAEAGADLIELGIPFSDPIAEGPVIQEADNRALIAGTTTDKIFAMVGRIRQTCQVPI
;
A
#
# COMPACT_ATOMS: atom_id res chain seq x y z
N MET A 1 -3.15 -16.39 -8.39
CA MET A 1 -2.81 -17.39 -7.35
C MET A 1 -2.66 -16.67 -6.02
N ASN A 2 -3.11 -17.28 -4.92
CA ASN A 2 -2.98 -16.72 -3.57
C ASN A 2 -1.53 -16.90 -3.08
N ARG A 3 -0.90 -15.79 -2.67
CA ARG A 3 0.49 -15.74 -2.19
C ARG A 3 0.62 -15.52 -0.67
N LEU A 4 -0.49 -15.47 0.07
CA LEU A 4 -0.46 -15.24 1.52
C LEU A 4 0.14 -16.42 2.32
N PRO A 5 -0.11 -17.71 1.98
CA PRO A 5 0.43 -18.81 2.77
C PRO A 5 1.97 -18.84 2.88
N GLN A 6 2.68 -18.40 1.83
CA GLN A 6 4.15 -18.36 1.81
C GLN A 6 4.74 -17.23 2.67
N VAL A 7 3.98 -16.16 2.96
CA VAL A 7 4.42 -15.05 3.82
C VAL A 7 4.72 -15.53 5.23
N PHE A 8 3.94 -16.50 5.71
CA PHE A 8 4.00 -16.98 7.09
C PHE A 8 4.75 -18.33 7.24
N SER A 9 5.32 -18.88 6.16
CA SER A 9 5.98 -20.20 6.21
C SER A 9 7.34 -20.16 6.90
N ASN A 10 7.99 -18.99 6.95
CA ASN A 10 9.37 -18.83 7.43
C ASN A 10 9.46 -18.11 8.79
N GLY A 11 8.37 -18.07 9.55
CA GLY A 11 8.32 -17.47 10.88
C GLY A 11 7.56 -16.14 10.91
N LYS A 12 8.15 -15.12 11.54
CA LYS A 12 7.51 -13.80 11.70
C LYS A 12 7.53 -13.04 10.38
N ALA A 13 6.42 -12.38 10.05
CA ALA A 13 6.31 -11.50 8.89
C ALA A 13 6.46 -10.04 9.32
N PHE A 14 7.18 -9.25 8.52
CA PHE A 14 7.19 -7.79 8.59
C PHE A 14 6.24 -7.22 7.55
N ILE A 15 5.23 -6.48 8.01
CA ILE A 15 4.10 -6.01 7.20
C ILE A 15 3.99 -4.48 7.36
N PRO A 16 4.63 -3.67 6.49
CA PRO A 16 4.40 -2.25 6.46
C PRO A 16 3.03 -1.90 5.88
N PHE A 17 2.44 -0.83 6.41
CA PHE A 17 1.21 -0.21 5.91
C PHE A 17 1.53 1.19 5.37
N ILE A 18 0.94 1.55 4.22
CA ILE A 18 0.87 2.92 3.74
C ILE A 18 -0.51 3.21 3.12
N THR A 19 -0.97 4.45 3.26
CA THR A 19 -2.15 4.93 2.53
C THR A 19 -1.77 5.18 1.06
N ALA A 20 -2.49 4.55 0.13
CA ALA A 20 -2.25 4.74 -1.28
C ALA A 20 -2.60 6.17 -1.71
N GLY A 21 -1.67 6.81 -2.41
CA GLY A 21 -1.80 8.20 -2.82
C GLY A 21 -1.26 9.22 -1.82
N ASP A 22 -0.69 8.81 -0.69
CA ASP A 22 -0.01 9.72 0.24
C ASP A 22 1.52 9.76 0.00
N PRO A 23 2.11 10.92 -0.34
CA PRO A 23 1.48 12.18 -0.75
C PRO A 23 1.03 12.18 -2.23
N SER A 24 1.43 11.18 -3.03
CA SER A 24 0.93 10.95 -4.39
C SER A 24 1.06 9.47 -4.78
N LEU A 25 0.38 9.05 -5.85
CA LEU A 25 0.45 7.67 -6.34
C LEU A 25 1.83 7.31 -6.89
N GLU A 26 2.53 8.26 -7.48
CA GLU A 26 3.91 8.06 -7.97
C GLU A 26 4.86 7.75 -6.82
N ILE A 27 4.67 8.40 -5.67
CA ILE A 27 5.44 8.13 -4.45
C ILE A 27 5.00 6.80 -3.83
N THR A 28 3.70 6.48 -3.78
CA THR A 28 3.23 5.17 -3.33
C THR A 28 3.87 4.04 -4.14
N GLU A 29 3.93 4.15 -5.47
CA GLU A 29 4.55 3.14 -6.34
C GLU A 29 6.04 2.93 -6.02
N GLN A 30 6.79 4.02 -5.83
CA GLN A 30 8.20 3.96 -5.42
C GLN A 30 8.37 3.33 -4.02
N LEU A 31 7.53 3.72 -3.06
CA LEU A 31 7.57 3.20 -1.70
C LEU A 31 7.31 1.69 -1.66
N VAL A 32 6.31 1.20 -2.41
CA VAL A 32 6.01 -0.24 -2.45
C VAL A 32 7.19 -1.06 -2.98
N ILE A 33 7.84 -0.58 -4.04
CA ILE A 33 9.04 -1.24 -4.61
C ILE A 33 10.18 -1.21 -3.58
N ASN A 34 10.46 -0.06 -2.98
CA ASN A 34 11.53 0.09 -2.00
C ASN A 34 11.27 -0.75 -0.73
N MET A 35 10.02 -0.85 -0.26
CA MET A 35 9.65 -1.71 0.87
C MET A 35 9.87 -3.18 0.56
N ALA A 36 9.52 -3.62 -0.66
CA ALA A 36 9.78 -4.98 -1.11
C ALA A 36 11.29 -5.27 -1.16
N GLU A 37 12.09 -4.36 -1.71
CA GLU A 37 13.56 -4.47 -1.76
C GLU A 37 14.20 -4.43 -0.36
N ALA A 38 13.60 -3.69 0.58
CA ALA A 38 14.04 -3.61 1.97
C ALA A 38 13.64 -4.83 2.81
N GLY A 39 12.88 -5.79 2.25
CA GLY A 39 12.54 -7.05 2.91
C GLY A 39 11.16 -7.11 3.56
N ALA A 40 10.19 -6.34 3.09
CA ALA A 40 8.78 -6.54 3.47
C ALA A 40 8.24 -7.89 2.97
N ASP A 41 7.59 -8.65 3.84
CA ASP A 41 7.02 -9.96 3.49
C ASP A 41 5.62 -9.84 2.84
N LEU A 42 4.87 -8.80 3.22
CA LEU A 42 3.55 -8.40 2.71
C LEU A 42 3.46 -6.88 2.86
N ILE A 43 2.84 -6.17 1.93
CA ILE A 43 2.66 -4.72 2.01
C ILE A 43 1.17 -4.43 2.06
N GLU A 44 0.69 -3.73 3.08
CA GLU A 44 -0.69 -3.29 3.14
C GLU A 44 -0.84 -1.92 2.49
N LEU A 45 -1.73 -1.83 1.48
CA LEU A 45 -2.10 -0.58 0.83
C LEU A 45 -3.52 -0.18 1.26
N GLY A 46 -3.61 0.87 2.07
CA GLY A 46 -4.88 1.48 2.45
C GLY A 46 -5.51 2.24 1.27
N ILE A 47 -6.79 2.00 0.99
CA ILE A 47 -7.57 2.86 0.10
C ILE A 47 -8.06 4.04 0.94
N PRO A 48 -7.68 5.30 0.62
CA PRO A 48 -8.06 6.44 1.44
C PRO A 48 -9.58 6.64 1.42
N PHE A 49 -10.16 6.92 2.58
CA PHE A 49 -11.60 7.06 2.75
C PHE A 49 -11.96 8.42 3.37
N SER A 50 -13.13 8.97 3.01
CA SER A 50 -13.56 10.30 3.49
C SER A 50 -13.90 10.33 4.97
N ASP A 51 -14.31 9.19 5.53
CA ASP A 51 -14.79 9.08 6.91
C ASP A 51 -14.06 7.93 7.66
N PRO A 52 -12.73 8.00 7.84
CA PRO A 52 -11.92 6.90 8.41
C PRO A 52 -12.01 6.84 9.94
N ILE A 53 -13.20 6.56 10.48
CA ILE A 53 -13.51 6.63 11.92
C ILE A 53 -12.77 5.61 12.80
N ALA A 54 -12.22 4.55 12.20
CA ALA A 54 -11.45 3.52 12.90
C ALA A 54 -9.96 3.86 13.03
N GLU A 55 -9.50 4.86 12.27
CA GLU A 55 -8.09 5.19 12.14
C GLU A 55 -7.61 6.21 13.17
N GLY A 56 -6.32 6.13 13.52
CA GLY A 56 -5.66 7.16 14.34
C GLY A 56 -5.34 8.43 13.52
N PRO A 57 -5.01 9.56 14.18
CA PRO A 57 -4.82 10.86 13.51
C PRO A 57 -3.76 10.84 12.40
N VAL A 58 -2.70 10.04 12.55
CA VAL A 58 -1.65 9.90 11.54
C VAL A 58 -2.19 9.34 10.22
N ILE A 59 -3.04 8.32 10.29
CA ILE A 59 -3.63 7.69 9.10
C ILE A 59 -4.78 8.53 8.56
N GLN A 60 -5.58 9.16 9.42
CA GLN A 60 -6.60 10.13 8.98
C GLN A 60 -6.00 11.28 8.16
N GLU A 61 -4.83 11.80 8.57
CA GLU A 61 -4.12 12.83 7.82
C GLU A 61 -3.54 12.31 6.50
N ALA A 62 -3.07 11.05 6.46
CA ALA A 62 -2.59 10.40 5.25
C ALA A 62 -3.74 10.21 4.24
N ASP A 63 -4.91 9.76 4.70
CA ASP A 63 -6.12 9.65 3.90
C ASP A 63 -6.52 11.01 3.32
N ASN A 64 -6.51 12.07 4.15
CA ASN A 64 -6.81 13.42 3.68
C ASN A 64 -5.82 13.92 2.61
N ARG A 65 -4.50 13.73 2.80
CA ARG A 65 -3.50 14.09 1.78
C ARG A 65 -3.73 13.32 0.47
N ALA A 66 -4.00 12.02 0.55
CA ALA A 66 -4.26 11.19 -0.61
C ALA A 66 -5.53 11.61 -1.37
N LEU A 67 -6.61 11.94 -0.66
CA LEU A 67 -7.86 12.44 -1.25
C LEU A 67 -7.67 13.81 -1.91
N ILE A 68 -6.95 14.74 -1.26
CA ILE A 68 -6.61 16.05 -1.82
C ILE A 68 -5.75 15.91 -3.08
N ALA A 69 -4.85 14.92 -3.14
CA ALA A 69 -4.07 14.58 -4.32
C ALA A 69 -4.91 13.96 -5.46
N GLY A 70 -6.22 13.77 -5.28
CA GLY A 70 -7.14 13.24 -6.28
C GLY A 70 -7.01 11.73 -6.48
N THR A 71 -6.60 11.00 -5.44
CA THR A 71 -6.52 9.54 -5.46
C THR A 71 -7.92 8.94 -5.56
N THR A 72 -8.06 7.90 -6.38
CA THR A 72 -9.30 7.15 -6.56
C THR A 72 -8.98 5.67 -6.62
N THR A 73 -9.95 4.81 -6.32
CA THR A 73 -9.81 3.36 -6.38
C THR A 73 -9.33 2.88 -7.75
N ASP A 74 -9.85 3.44 -8.85
CA ASP A 74 -9.42 3.09 -10.22
C ASP A 74 -7.93 3.40 -10.46
N LYS A 75 -7.47 4.56 -10.00
CA LYS A 75 -6.05 4.94 -10.11
C LYS A 75 -5.15 4.04 -9.26
N ILE A 76 -5.62 3.61 -8.08
CA ILE A 76 -4.91 2.64 -7.22
C ILE A 76 -4.79 1.30 -7.93
N PHE A 77 -5.88 0.75 -8.48
CA PHE A 77 -5.82 -0.51 -9.22
C PHE A 77 -4.92 -0.44 -10.45
N ALA A 78 -4.94 0.68 -11.19
CA ALA A 78 -4.03 0.90 -12.31
C ALA A 78 -2.55 0.93 -11.86
N MET A 79 -2.26 1.59 -10.73
CA MET A 79 -0.92 1.61 -10.12
C MET A 79 -0.48 0.22 -9.66
N VAL A 80 -1.33 -0.53 -8.95
CA VAL A 80 -1.03 -1.91 -8.55
C VAL A 80 -0.76 -2.79 -9.78
N GLY A 81 -1.49 -2.58 -10.89
CA GLY A 81 -1.22 -3.24 -12.16
C GLY A 81 0.19 -3.01 -12.70
N ARG A 82 0.74 -1.79 -12.55
CA ARG A 82 2.13 -1.48 -12.92
C ARG A 82 3.13 -2.11 -11.96
N ILE A 83 2.91 -1.96 -10.64
CA ILE A 83 3.76 -2.56 -9.60
C ILE A 83 3.90 -4.06 -9.82
N ARG A 84 2.83 -4.75 -10.22
CA ARG A 84 2.84 -6.21 -10.44
C ARG A 84 3.71 -6.68 -11.61
N GLN A 85 4.13 -5.79 -12.49
CA GLN A 85 5.07 -6.10 -13.56
C GLN A 85 6.48 -6.32 -13.03
N THR A 86 6.83 -5.74 -11.87
CA THR A 86 8.19 -5.77 -11.31
C THR A 86 8.27 -6.28 -9.87
N CYS A 87 7.16 -6.28 -9.12
CA CYS A 87 7.12 -6.69 -7.71
C CYS A 87 6.15 -7.87 -7.48
N GLN A 88 6.69 -8.94 -6.89
CA GLN A 88 5.96 -10.17 -6.53
C GLN A 88 5.57 -10.26 -5.06
N VAL A 89 6.05 -9.35 -4.21
CA VAL A 89 5.64 -9.27 -2.80
C VAL A 89 4.11 -9.09 -2.74
N PRO A 90 3.41 -9.90 -1.92
CA PRO A 90 1.98 -9.75 -1.71
C PRO A 90 1.61 -8.31 -1.32
N ILE A 91 0.50 -7.83 -1.89
CA ILE A 91 -0.21 -6.59 -1.58
C ILE A 91 -1.67 -6.97 -1.53
#